data_AF-A0A7S2YID2-F1
#
_entry.id   AF-A0A7S2YID2-F1
#
_cell.length_a   1.000
_cell.length_b   1.000
_cell.length_c   1.000
_cell.angle_alpha   90.00
_cell.angle_beta   90.00
_cell.angle_gamma   90.00
#
_symmetry.space_group_name_H-M   'P 1'
#
loop_
_entity.id
_entity.type
_entity.pdbx_description
1 polymer ?
#
loop_
_entity_poly.entity_id
_entity_poly.type
_entity_poly.pdbx_seq_one_letter_code
_entity_poly.pdbx_strand_id
1 'polypeptide(L)'
;TTLSTVNIVGGFIVTTKMLDMFKRPDDPPEYYHLYGIPTAATMGLYGIGKMTGKFPEIDAAAATLSGLLCIGGIAGLASQKTARLGAVSGQAGVALGIASTMGHLNPSIGAAATITGLMGAGAIA
;
A
#
# COMPACT_ATOMS: atom_id res chain seq x y z
N THR A 1 9.85 10.73 -7.36
CA THR A 1 8.61 10.06 -7.78
C THR A 1 8.90 8.84 -8.63
N THR A 2 9.40 8.95 -9.87
CA THR A 2 9.65 7.79 -10.76
C THR A 2 10.59 6.73 -10.17
N LEU A 3 11.82 7.10 -9.79
CA LEU A 3 12.79 6.16 -9.19
C LEU A 3 12.27 5.54 -7.88
N SER A 4 11.56 6.33 -7.08
CA SER A 4 10.94 5.85 -5.85
C SER A 4 9.87 4.80 -6.14
N THR A 5 9.08 4.99 -7.20
CA THR A 5 8.07 4.02 -7.62
C THR A 5 8.69 2.73 -8.16
N VAL A 6 9.79 2.82 -8.91
CA VAL A 6 10.59 1.63 -9.32
C VAL A 6 11.00 0.83 -8.09
N ASN A 7 11.54 1.50 -7.07
CA ASN A 7 11.96 0.82 -5.83
C ASN A 7 10.78 0.19 -5.08
N ILE A 8 9.63 0.86 -5.02
CA ILE A 8 8.43 0.33 -4.35
C ILE A 8 7.93 -0.92 -5.07
N VAL A 9 7.71 -0.82 -6.39
CA VAL A 9 7.15 -1.91 -7.18
C VAL A 9 8.12 -3.08 -7.27
N GLY A 10 9.38 -2.82 -7.63
CA GLY A 10 10.42 -3.83 -7.70
C GLY A 10 10.65 -4.50 -6.35
N GLY A 11 10.69 -3.73 -5.26
CA GLY A 11 10.88 -4.25 -3.90
C GLY A 11 9.77 -5.22 -3.49
N PHE A 12 8.50 -4.88 -3.75
CA PHE A 12 7.39 -5.76 -3.44
C PHE A 12 7.33 -7.00 -4.34
N ILE A 13 7.63 -6.88 -5.65
CA ILE A 13 7.69 -8.04 -6.56
C ILE A 13 8.74 -9.04 -6.10
N VAL A 14 9.95 -8.56 -5.78
CA VAL A 14 11.03 -9.43 -5.30
C VAL A 14 10.64 -10.06 -3.97
N THR A 15 10.05 -9.28 -3.05
CA THR A 15 9.58 -9.79 -1.75
C THR A 15 8.59 -10.94 -1.93
N THR A 16 7.56 -10.78 -2.77
CA THR A 16 6.59 -11.85 -3.03
C THR A 16 7.26 -13.09 -3.62
N LYS A 17 8.15 -12.93 -4.60
CA LYS A 17 8.90 -14.06 -5.18
C LYS A 17 9.77 -14.78 -4.14
N MET A 18 10.39 -14.04 -3.22
CA MET A 18 11.17 -14.64 -2.13
C MET A 18 10.28 -15.41 -1.15
N LEU A 19 9.10 -14.87 -0.82
CA LEU A 19 8.13 -15.54 0.05
C LEU A 19 7.48 -16.76 -0.62
N ASP A 20 7.43 -16.80 -1.95
CA ASP A 20 6.95 -17.96 -2.70
C ASP A 20 7.92 -19.15 -2.63
N MET A 21 9.22 -18.91 -2.47
CA MET A 21 10.21 -19.99 -2.30
C MET A 21 10.03 -20.78 -0.99
N PHE A 22 9.36 -20.20 0.01
CA PHE A 22 9.10 -20.85 1.29
C PHE A 22 7.82 -21.69 1.31
N LYS A 23 7.00 -21.61 0.25
CA LYS A 23 5.76 -22.38 0.14
C LYS A 23 6.07 -23.86 -0.11
N ARG A 24 5.48 -24.73 0.69
CA ARG A 24 5.60 -26.18 0.50
C ARG A 24 4.47 -26.68 -0.41
N PRO A 25 4.69 -27.77 -1.16
CA PRO A 25 3.66 -28.38 -2.00
C PRO A 25 2.42 -28.83 -1.21
N ASP A 26 2.60 -29.23 0.04
CA ASP A 26 1.53 -29.71 0.93
C ASP A 26 0.86 -28.61 1.78
N ASP A 27 1.27 -27.34 1.60
CA ASP A 27 0.66 -26.24 2.35
C ASP A 27 -0.79 -26.01 1.88
N PRO A 28 -1.71 -25.69 2.81
CA PRO A 28 -3.10 -25.42 2.46
C PRO A 28 -3.21 -24.23 1.48
N PRO A 29 -4.28 -24.19 0.66
CA PRO A 29 -4.50 -23.08 -0.26
C PRO A 29 -4.71 -21.77 0.51
N GLU A 30 -4.00 -20.73 0.10
CA GLU A 30 -4.02 -19.42 0.74
C GLU A 30 -4.79 -18.40 -0.13
N TYR A 31 -5.64 -17.61 0.51
CA TYR A 31 -6.56 -16.67 -0.16
C TYR A 31 -6.14 -15.21 0.03
N TYR A 32 -4.87 -14.87 -0.29
CA TYR A 32 -4.34 -13.52 0.00
C TYR A 32 -5.01 -12.39 -0.78
N HIS A 33 -5.65 -12.68 -1.91
CA HIS A 33 -6.46 -11.70 -2.64
C HIS A 33 -7.60 -11.14 -1.78
N LEU A 34 -8.10 -11.90 -0.80
CA LEU A 34 -9.13 -11.42 0.13
C LEU A 34 -8.62 -10.29 1.03
N TYR A 35 -7.31 -10.19 1.28
CA TYR A 35 -6.72 -9.06 1.99
C TYR A 35 -6.72 -7.77 1.16
N GLY A 36 -7.01 -7.84 -0.14
CA GLY A 36 -7.35 -6.66 -0.94
C GLY A 36 -8.64 -5.98 -0.47
N ILE A 37 -9.58 -6.72 0.13
CA ILE A 37 -10.86 -6.18 0.62
C ILE A 37 -10.64 -5.15 1.74
N PRO A 38 -9.96 -5.45 2.85
CA PRO A 38 -9.72 -4.46 3.91
C PRO A 38 -8.89 -3.28 3.42
N THR A 39 -7.93 -3.49 2.50
CA THR A 39 -7.16 -2.39 1.91
C THR A 39 -8.04 -1.48 1.05
N ALA A 40 -8.87 -2.05 0.19
CA ALA A 40 -9.80 -1.28 -0.63
C ALA A 40 -10.86 -0.56 0.23
N ALA A 41 -11.37 -1.22 1.27
CA ALA A 41 -12.34 -0.63 2.19
C ALA A 41 -11.75 0.56 2.95
N THR A 42 -10.54 0.42 3.51
CA THR A 42 -9.86 1.50 4.24
C THR A 42 -9.53 2.68 3.32
N MET A 43 -9.07 2.42 2.10
CA MET A 43 -8.81 3.45 1.10
C MET A 43 -10.10 4.16 0.65
N GLY A 44 -11.19 3.41 0.47
CA GLY A 44 -12.51 3.97 0.15
C GLY A 44 -13.06 4.85 1.27
N LEU A 45 -12.94 4.42 2.52
CA LEU A 45 -13.33 5.21 3.70
C LEU A 45 -12.54 6.52 3.78
N TYR A 46 -11.22 6.48 3.54
CA TYR A 46 -10.40 7.68 3.47
C TYR A 46 -10.90 8.64 2.37
N GLY A 47 -11.15 8.13 1.17
CA GLY A 47 -11.66 8.93 0.04
C GLY A 47 -13.01 9.59 0.35
N ILE A 48 -13.97 8.83 0.89
CA ILE A 48 -15.30 9.35 1.27
C ILE A 48 -15.16 10.42 2.37
N GLY A 49 -14.35 10.15 3.38
CA GLY A 49 -14.14 11.10 4.48
C GLY A 49 -13.49 12.39 3.99
N LYS A 50 -12.57 12.31 3.03
CA LYS A 50 -11.96 13.50 2.40
C LYS A 50 -12.96 14.29 1.56
N MET A 51 -13.78 13.61 0.75
CA MET A 51 -14.83 14.26 -0.05
C MET A 51 -15.89 14.96 0.82
N THR A 52 -16.13 14.45 2.03
CA THR A 52 -17.10 15.03 2.96
C THR A 52 -16.62 16.37 3.54
N GLY A 53 -15.31 16.64 3.57
CA GLY A 53 -14.74 17.92 4.04
C GLY A 53 -14.95 18.25 5.52
N LYS A 54 -15.58 17.35 6.30
CA LYS A 54 -15.91 17.55 7.72
C LYS A 54 -14.80 17.15 8.69
N PHE A 55 -13.77 16.44 8.21
CA PHE A 55 -12.70 15.88 9.04
C PHE A 55 -11.35 16.42 8.58
N PRO A 56 -10.86 17.54 9.13
CA PRO A 56 -9.57 18.12 8.73
C PRO A 56 -8.38 17.24 9.09
N GLU A 57 -8.49 16.40 10.13
CA GLU A 57 -7.44 15.51 10.61
C GLU A 57 -7.38 14.17 9.86
N ILE A 58 -8.24 13.95 8.86
CA ILE A 58 -8.34 12.65 8.18
C ILE A 58 -7.05 12.28 7.45
N ASP A 59 -6.32 13.27 6.93
CA ASP A 59 -5.03 13.04 6.26
C ASP A 59 -3.97 12.56 7.26
N ALA A 60 -3.94 13.18 8.45
CA ALA A 60 -3.04 12.80 9.53
C ALA A 60 -3.39 11.40 10.07
N ALA A 61 -4.68 11.09 10.24
CA ALA A 61 -5.15 9.76 10.64
C ALA A 61 -4.81 8.69 9.58
N ALA A 62 -4.91 9.01 8.29
CA ALA A 62 -4.50 8.11 7.21
C ALA A 62 -2.98 7.90 7.19
N ALA A 63 -2.19 8.94 7.47
CA ALA A 63 -0.74 8.83 7.56
C ALA A 63 -0.29 7.99 8.77
N THR A 64 -0.95 8.13 9.93
CA THR A 64 -0.66 7.27 11.09
C THR A 64 -1.05 5.83 10.83
N LEU A 65 -2.22 5.59 10.22
CA LEU A 65 -2.65 4.25 9.81
C LEU A 65 -1.68 3.63 8.79
N SER A 66 -1.19 4.41 7.82
CA SER A 66 -0.14 3.98 6.89
C SER A 66 1.12 3.53 7.65
N GLY A 67 1.56 4.31 8.64
CA GLY A 67 2.70 3.95 9.49
C GLY A 67 2.48 2.65 10.26
N LEU A 68 1.30 2.48 10.88
CA LEU A 68 0.93 1.26 11.60
C LEU A 68 0.88 0.03 10.69
N LEU A 69 0.38 0.17 9.46
CA LEU A 69 0.36 -0.91 8.47
C LEU A 69 1.77 -1.31 8.03
N CYS A 70 2.67 -0.35 7.84
CA CYS A 70 4.08 -0.64 7.53
C CYS A 70 4.79 -1.35 8.69
N ILE A 71 4.58 -0.91 9.94
CA ILE A 71 5.12 -1.56 11.14
C ILE A 71 4.54 -2.98 11.28
N GLY A 72 3.22 -3.12 11.08
CA GLY A 72 2.54 -4.41 11.06
C GLY A 72 3.04 -5.33 9.93
N GLY A 73 3.47 -4.76 8.81
CA GLY A 73 4.12 -5.50 7.73
C GLY A 73 5.44 -6.13 8.15
N ILE A 74 6.32 -5.34 8.76
CA ILE A 74 7.59 -5.84 9.30
C ILE A 74 7.35 -6.86 10.42
N ALA A 75 6.38 -6.60 11.31
CA ALA A 75 6.01 -7.55 12.36
C ALA A 75 5.47 -8.86 11.79
N GLY A 76 4.66 -8.80 10.72
CA GLY A 76 4.13 -9.98 10.03
C GLY A 76 5.22 -10.82 9.36
N LEU A 77 6.30 -10.20 8.89
CA LEU A 77 7.46 -10.88 8.30
C LEU A 77 8.28 -11.68 9.33
N ALA A 78 8.12 -11.44 10.63
CA ALA A 78 8.88 -12.12 11.68
C ALA A 78 8.53 -13.61 11.84
N SER A 79 7.41 -14.07 11.29
CA SER A 79 7.01 -15.48 11.28
C SER A 79 6.69 -15.94 9.87
N GLN A 80 7.22 -17.09 9.48
CA GLN A 80 6.96 -17.72 8.18
C GLN A 80 5.46 -17.90 7.91
N LYS A 81 4.66 -18.21 8.93
CA LYS A 81 3.20 -18.36 8.80
C LYS A 81 2.48 -17.06 8.46
N THR A 82 3.03 -15.91 8.85
CA THR A 82 2.41 -14.59 8.65
C THR A 82 3.17 -13.73 7.65
N ALA A 83 4.26 -14.23 7.06
CA ALA A 83 5.16 -13.42 6.25
C ALA A 83 4.47 -12.82 5.02
N ARG A 84 3.60 -13.61 4.38
CA ARG A 84 2.80 -13.14 3.24
C ARG A 84 1.76 -12.10 3.63
N LEU A 85 1.14 -12.27 4.80
CA LEU A 85 0.25 -11.26 5.37
C LEU A 85 1.03 -9.96 5.65
N GLY A 86 2.26 -10.07 6.16
CA GLY A 86 3.15 -8.93 6.38
C GLY A 86 3.50 -8.18 5.08
N ALA A 87 3.72 -8.90 3.99
CA ALA A 87 3.95 -8.27 2.69
C ALA A 87 2.71 -7.49 2.21
N VAL A 88 1.51 -8.07 2.33
CA VAL A 88 0.25 -7.41 1.90
C VAL A 88 -0.10 -6.20 2.79
N SER A 89 0.11 -6.29 4.10
CA SER A 89 -0.12 -5.13 4.99
C SER A 89 0.88 -4.01 4.72
N GLY A 90 2.14 -4.33 4.39
CA GLY A 90 3.13 -3.35 3.93
C GLY A 90 2.70 -2.65 2.64
N GLN A 91 2.17 -3.38 1.65
CA GLN A 91 1.63 -2.80 0.41
C GLN A 91 0.45 -1.86 0.69
N ALA A 92 -0.47 -2.27 1.58
CA ALA A 92 -1.61 -1.47 2.00
C ALA A 92 -1.17 -0.15 2.67
N GLY A 93 -0.15 -0.21 3.54
CA GLY A 93 0.44 0.96 4.17
C GLY A 93 0.99 1.94 3.15
N VAL A 94 1.85 1.49 2.23
CA VAL A 94 2.40 2.35 1.17
C VAL A 94 1.31 2.99 0.31
N ALA A 95 0.28 2.23 -0.06
CA ALA A 95 -0.83 2.74 -0.85
C ALA A 95 -1.62 3.83 -0.10
N LEU A 96 -1.88 3.62 1.19
CA LEU A 96 -2.57 4.61 2.02
C LEU A 96 -1.72 5.87 2.26
N GLY A 97 -0.40 5.72 2.44
CA GLY A 97 0.52 6.86 2.58
C GLY A 97 0.58 7.72 1.31
N ILE A 98 0.60 7.09 0.13
CA ILE A 98 0.48 7.78 -1.16
C ILE A 98 -0.86 8.52 -1.24
N ALA A 99 -1.97 7.86 -0.91
CA ALA A 99 -3.30 8.45 -0.96
C ALA A 99 -3.45 9.65 0.00
N SER A 100 -2.98 9.50 1.25
CA SER A 100 -2.94 10.58 2.25
C SER A 100 -2.15 11.79 1.75
N THR A 101 -0.97 11.56 1.18
CA THR A 101 -0.12 12.64 0.66
C THR A 101 -0.78 13.37 -0.51
N MET A 102 -1.40 12.63 -1.45
CA MET A 102 -2.13 13.24 -2.57
C MET A 102 -3.35 14.04 -2.10
N GLY A 103 -4.11 13.52 -1.14
CA GLY A 103 -5.28 14.20 -0.59
C GLY A 103 -4.93 15.44 0.24
N HIS A 104 -3.77 15.43 0.90
CA HIS A 104 -3.28 16.57 1.66
C HIS A 104 -2.75 17.69 0.75
N LEU A 105 -1.96 17.34 -0.28
CA LEU A 105 -1.40 18.31 -1.23
C LEU A 105 -2.47 18.97 -2.10
N ASN A 106 -3.58 18.28 -2.35
CA ASN A 106 -4.69 18.72 -3.22
C ASN A 106 -4.19 19.39 -4.54
N PRO A 107 -3.40 18.66 -5.35
CA PRO A 107 -2.76 19.21 -6.53
C PRO A 107 -3.78 19.61 -7.61
N SER A 108 -3.42 20.59 -8.44
CA SER A 108 -4.18 20.87 -9.66
C SER A 108 -4.20 19.63 -10.57
N ILE A 109 -5.23 19.48 -11.42
CA ILE A 109 -5.37 18.31 -12.29
C ILE A 109 -4.12 18.08 -13.16
N GLY A 110 -3.48 19.16 -13.63
CA GLY A 110 -2.23 19.07 -14.40
C GLY A 110 -1.07 18.51 -13.56
N ALA A 111 -0.92 18.96 -12.31
CA ALA A 111 0.10 18.44 -11.41
C ALA A 111 -0.21 17.01 -10.93
N ALA A 112 -1.49 16.68 -10.72
CA ALA A 112 -1.91 15.31 -10.41
C ALA A 112 -1.56 14.37 -11.56
N ALA A 113 -1.86 14.76 -12.80
CA ALA A 113 -1.57 13.97 -13.99
C ALA A 113 -0.06 13.73 -14.17
N THR A 114 0.80 14.73 -13.91
CA THR A 114 2.25 14.54 -13.98
C THR A 114 2.77 13.64 -12.86
N ILE A 115 2.28 13.79 -11.63
CA ILE A 115 2.65 12.92 -10.51
C ILE A 115 2.24 11.47 -10.82
N THR A 116 0.99 11.22 -11.20
CA THR A 116 0.50 9.88 -11.53
C THR A 116 1.21 9.32 -12.76
N GLY A 117 1.50 10.13 -13.78
CA GLY A 117 2.26 9.71 -14.96
C GLY A 117 3.68 9.27 -14.61
N LEU A 118 4.39 10.03 -13.77
CA LEU A 118 5.74 9.70 -13.30
C LEU A 118 5.75 8.45 -12.41
N MET A 119 4.71 8.25 -11.60
CA MET A 119 4.53 7.03 -10.83
C MET A 119 4.24 5.84 -11.75
N GLY A 120 3.32 5.98 -12.69
CA GLY A 120 2.97 4.94 -13.66
C GLY A 120 4.18 4.49 -14.48
N ALA A 121 4.97 5.44 -15.00
CA ALA A 121 6.21 5.16 -15.70
C ALA A 121 7.24 4.40 -14.82
N GLY A 122 7.32 4.75 -13.53
CA GLY A 122 8.19 4.03 -12.59
C GLY A 122 7.66 2.66 -12.16
N ALA A 123 6.35 2.40 -12.28
CA ALA A 123 5.77 1.11 -11.91
C ALA A 123 5.98 0.03 -12.99
N ILE A 124 6.18 0.45 -14.24
CA ILE A 124 6.38 -0.45 -15.39
C ILE A 124 7.85 -0.63 -15.78
N ALA A 125 8.75 0.20 -15.23
CA ALA A 125 10.19 0.15 -15.47
C ALA A 125 10.87 -0.82 -14.50
#